data_AF-A0A847QGV5-F1
#
_entry.id   AF-A0A847QGV5-F1
#
_cell.length_a   1.000
_cell.length_b   1.000
_cell.length_c   1.000
_cell.angle_alpha   90.00
_cell.angle_beta   90.00
_cell.angle_gamma   90.00
#
_symmetry.space_group_name_H-M   'P 1'
#
loop_
_entity.id
_entity.type
_entity.pdbx_description
1 polymer ?
#
loop_
_entity_poly.entity_id
_entity_poly.type
_entity_poly.pdbx_seq_one_letter_code
_entity_poly.pdbx_strand_id
1 'polypeptide(L)'
;MKKNLVACIVMLTFMMLVATGCAGSNTNTQNTQPESAPKATEISNKNNSIALFETSKGNIRIELFEDKVPVTTKNFIDLANKGFYNGVIFHRVIDNFMIQGGDPKGNGTGGPGYTIPDEFHRDLKHAEGVISMANAGPNTGGSQFFITLQATPWLDNKHAVFGQVIEGMDVVKTIGKVKTNSQDKPLEDVVIKKITIEKAK
;
A
#
# COMPACT_ATOMS: atom_id res chain seq x y z
N MET A 1 -16.11 -23.16 40.50
CA MET A 1 -16.18 -24.61 40.83
C MET A 1 -17.24 -25.26 39.96
N LYS A 2 -16.83 -26.19 39.08
CA LYS A 2 -17.46 -27.47 38.69
C LYS A 2 -16.88 -27.89 37.33
N LYS A 3 -15.98 -28.88 37.39
CA LYS A 3 -15.32 -29.55 36.26
C LYS A 3 -16.15 -30.78 35.93
N ASN A 4 -16.48 -31.03 34.67
CA ASN A 4 -17.01 -32.32 34.22
C ASN A 4 -16.04 -32.94 33.22
N LEU A 5 -15.38 -33.98 33.72
CA LEU A 5 -14.47 -34.91 33.09
C LEU A 5 -15.30 -36.13 32.66
N VAL A 6 -15.25 -36.52 31.39
CA VAL A 6 -15.64 -37.88 30.97
C VAL A 6 -14.60 -38.38 29.97
N ALA A 7 -13.79 -39.31 30.46
CA ALA A 7 -12.90 -40.14 29.67
C ALA A 7 -13.68 -41.41 29.26
N CYS A 8 -13.61 -41.80 28.00
CA CYS A 8 -13.98 -43.15 27.55
C CYS A 8 -12.80 -43.76 26.82
N ILE A 9 -12.12 -44.64 27.56
CA ILE A 9 -11.10 -45.57 27.10
C ILE A 9 -11.84 -46.76 26.47
N VAL A 10 -11.52 -47.10 25.21
CA VAL A 10 -11.70 -48.45 24.68
C VAL A 10 -10.42 -48.85 23.96
N MET A 11 -10.01 -50.07 24.28
CA MET A 11 -8.69 -50.69 24.13
C MET A 11 -8.79 -51.86 23.12
N LEU A 12 -7.62 -52.33 22.64
CA LEU A 12 -7.31 -53.58 21.91
C LEU A 12 -7.48 -53.56 20.36
N THR A 13 -6.43 -53.50 19.52
CA THR A 13 -5.27 -54.40 19.21
C THR A 13 -5.58 -55.61 18.31
N PHE A 14 -5.04 -55.62 17.08
CA PHE A 14 -4.50 -56.79 16.32
C PHE A 14 -3.85 -56.27 15.01
N MET A 15 -2.52 -56.19 14.83
CA MET A 15 -1.46 -57.19 14.60
C MET A 15 -1.30 -57.67 13.13
N MET A 16 -0.09 -57.36 12.60
CA MET A 16 0.69 -57.97 11.49
C MET A 16 0.19 -57.89 10.03
N LEU A 17 0.91 -57.20 9.13
CA LEU A 17 2.16 -57.55 8.38
C LEU A 17 1.90 -58.46 7.17
N VAL A 18 2.00 -57.86 5.98
CA VAL A 18 2.44 -58.56 4.76
C VAL A 18 3.42 -57.65 4.04
N ALA A 19 4.65 -58.14 3.87
CA ALA A 19 5.72 -57.54 3.09
C ALA A 19 6.09 -58.47 1.94
N THR A 20 6.32 -57.92 0.74
CA THR A 20 7.21 -58.35 -0.39
C THR A 20 6.72 -57.63 -1.65
N GLY A 21 7.44 -56.71 -2.30
CA GLY A 21 8.68 -56.84 -3.11
C GLY A 21 8.34 -56.30 -4.53
N CYS A 22 9.15 -55.67 -5.38
CA CYS A 22 10.59 -55.45 -5.51
C CYS A 22 10.88 -54.22 -6.41
N ALA A 23 12.04 -53.58 -6.17
CA ALA A 23 13.05 -53.02 -7.09
C ALA A 23 12.70 -52.19 -8.36
N GLY A 24 13.37 -51.04 -8.49
CA GLY A 24 13.60 -50.34 -9.77
C GLY A 24 14.17 -48.92 -9.61
N SER A 25 15.46 -48.77 -9.81
CA SER A 25 16.30 -47.56 -9.64
C SER A 25 15.97 -46.42 -10.62
N ASN A 26 16.08 -45.17 -10.17
CA ASN A 26 16.99 -44.18 -10.78
C ASN A 26 16.97 -42.83 -10.03
N THR A 27 18.18 -42.36 -9.73
CA THR A 27 18.50 -41.07 -9.13
C THR A 27 18.13 -39.91 -10.06
N ASN A 28 17.44 -38.89 -9.55
CA ASN A 28 17.75 -37.52 -9.93
C ASN A 28 17.39 -36.54 -8.81
N THR A 29 18.43 -36.01 -8.18
CA THR A 29 18.36 -34.93 -7.21
C THR A 29 17.94 -33.67 -7.93
N GLN A 30 16.72 -33.16 -7.68
CA GLN A 30 16.40 -31.77 -7.97
C GLN A 30 16.11 -31.04 -6.66
N ASN A 31 17.11 -30.26 -6.25
CA ASN A 31 16.92 -29.04 -5.50
C ASN A 31 15.77 -28.24 -6.15
N THR A 32 14.80 -27.80 -5.36
CA THR A 32 14.02 -26.62 -5.72
C THR A 32 13.83 -25.77 -4.47
N GLN A 33 14.32 -24.54 -4.59
CA GLN A 33 14.25 -23.46 -3.63
C GLN A 33 12.86 -23.25 -3.03
N PRO A 34 12.76 -22.68 -1.81
CA PRO A 34 11.50 -22.18 -1.30
C PRO A 34 10.93 -21.12 -2.23
N GLU A 35 9.65 -21.30 -2.51
CA GLU A 35 8.75 -20.48 -3.32
C GLU A 35 8.89 -18.99 -3.00
N SER A 36 9.42 -18.25 -3.96
CA SER A 36 9.55 -16.80 -3.92
C SER A 36 8.18 -16.14 -3.90
N ALA A 37 8.02 -15.13 -3.04
CA ALA A 37 6.88 -14.22 -2.96
C ALA A 37 6.37 -13.75 -4.35
N PRO A 38 5.06 -13.46 -4.48
CA PRO A 38 4.47 -13.08 -5.76
C PRO A 38 5.11 -11.79 -6.30
N LYS A 39 5.61 -11.91 -7.52
CA LYS A 39 6.23 -10.87 -8.35
C LYS A 39 5.28 -9.67 -8.47
N ALA A 40 5.75 -8.48 -8.11
CA ALA A 40 5.06 -7.23 -8.38
C ALA A 40 4.62 -7.19 -9.85
N THR A 41 3.32 -6.99 -10.07
CA THR A 41 2.67 -7.08 -11.37
C THR A 41 3.32 -6.13 -12.37
N GLU A 42 3.76 -6.69 -13.50
CA GLU A 42 4.25 -5.96 -14.66
C GLU A 42 3.12 -5.14 -15.31
N ILE A 43 2.91 -3.91 -14.85
CA ILE A 43 2.22 -2.84 -15.58
C ILE A 43 2.90 -1.51 -15.25
N SER A 44 4.21 -1.39 -15.49
CA SER A 44 4.80 -0.07 -15.60
C SER A 44 4.62 0.40 -17.04
N ASN A 45 3.80 1.42 -17.25
CA ASN A 45 3.67 2.02 -18.57
C ASN A 45 4.88 2.96 -18.73
N LYS A 46 5.72 2.71 -19.73
CA LYS A 46 6.98 3.46 -19.94
C LYS A 46 6.76 4.97 -20.11
N ASN A 47 5.51 5.39 -20.34
CA ASN A 47 5.08 6.77 -20.54
C ASN A 47 4.58 7.47 -19.27
N ASN A 48 4.42 6.77 -18.15
CA ASN A 48 3.96 7.37 -16.89
C ASN A 48 5.09 8.16 -16.21
N SER A 49 4.77 9.36 -15.71
CA SER A 49 5.71 10.11 -14.88
C SER A 49 5.92 9.43 -13.53
N ILE A 50 7.12 9.61 -12.98
CA ILE A 50 7.46 9.17 -11.61
C ILE A 50 7.47 10.38 -10.68
N ALA A 51 6.77 10.28 -9.56
CA ALA A 51 6.87 11.23 -8.46
C ALA A 51 7.91 10.74 -7.45
N LEU A 52 9.00 11.50 -7.31
CA LEU A 52 10.00 11.31 -6.26
C LEU A 52 9.61 12.16 -5.04
N PHE A 53 9.25 11.49 -3.95
CA PHE A 53 9.02 12.09 -2.65
C PHE A 53 10.31 12.05 -1.84
N GLU A 54 10.85 13.22 -1.53
CA GLU A 54 11.94 13.37 -0.57
C GLU A 54 11.34 13.65 0.80
N THR A 55 11.43 12.70 1.74
CA THR A 55 10.81 12.84 3.07
C THR A 55 11.85 12.98 4.18
N SER A 56 11.41 13.25 5.42
CA SER A 56 12.27 13.18 6.61
C SER A 56 12.69 11.74 6.98
N LYS A 57 12.06 10.71 6.40
CA LYS A 57 12.36 9.29 6.68
C LYS A 57 13.03 8.55 5.52
N GLY A 58 13.23 9.20 4.37
CA GLY A 58 13.82 8.60 3.17
C GLY A 58 13.08 8.98 1.90
N ASN A 59 13.47 8.37 0.79
CA ASN A 59 12.88 8.66 -0.52
C ASN A 59 11.86 7.59 -0.90
N ILE A 60 10.77 8.01 -1.55
CA ILE A 60 9.73 7.13 -2.10
C ILE A 60 9.55 7.51 -3.57
N ARG A 61 9.55 6.55 -4.48
CA ARG A 61 9.24 6.77 -5.90
C ARG A 61 7.93 6.12 -6.24
N ILE A 62 7.03 6.88 -6.85
CA ILE A 62 5.68 6.47 -7.18
C ILE A 62 5.44 6.66 -8.68
N GLU A 63 5.02 5.60 -9.38
CA GLU A 63 4.52 5.71 -10.74
C GLU A 63 3.10 6.27 -10.73
N LEU A 64 2.81 7.26 -11.59
CA LEU A 64 1.50 7.90 -11.70
C LEU A 64 0.73 7.36 -12.92
N PHE A 65 -0.51 6.88 -12.73
CA PHE A 65 -1.30 6.22 -13.77
C PHE A 65 -2.04 7.22 -14.69
N GLU A 66 -1.26 8.01 -15.43
CA GLU A 66 -1.77 9.15 -16.22
C GLU A 66 -2.77 8.78 -17.31
N ASP A 67 -2.69 7.57 -17.85
CA ASP A 67 -3.60 7.04 -18.87
C ASP A 67 -4.97 6.61 -18.30
N LYS A 68 -5.01 6.20 -17.04
CA LYS A 68 -6.20 5.62 -16.39
C LYS A 68 -7.01 6.65 -15.60
N VAL A 69 -6.34 7.61 -14.98
CA VAL A 69 -6.95 8.64 -14.11
C VAL A 69 -6.34 10.03 -14.38
N PRO A 70 -6.48 10.54 -15.62
CA PRO A 70 -5.76 11.73 -16.09
C PRO A 70 -6.07 13.02 -15.33
N VAL A 71 -7.30 13.21 -14.82
CA VAL A 71 -7.65 14.42 -14.06
C VAL A 71 -6.94 14.41 -12.70
N THR A 72 -6.92 13.25 -12.04
CA THR A 72 -6.35 13.05 -10.71
C THR A 72 -4.83 13.18 -10.75
N THR A 73 -4.17 12.51 -11.70
CA THR A 73 -2.71 12.61 -11.86
C THR A 73 -2.28 14.00 -12.28
N LYS A 74 -2.97 14.63 -13.24
CA LYS A 74 -2.67 16.00 -13.67
C LYS A 74 -2.77 16.98 -12.50
N ASN A 75 -3.83 16.88 -11.70
CA ASN A 75 -3.98 17.72 -10.52
C ASN A 75 -2.81 17.52 -9.53
N PHE A 76 -2.44 16.27 -9.24
CA PHE A 76 -1.32 15.96 -8.35
C PHE A 76 0.01 16.51 -8.90
N ILE A 77 0.29 16.31 -10.19
CA ILE A 77 1.49 16.80 -10.89
C ILE A 77 1.56 18.33 -10.86
N ASP A 78 0.45 19.01 -11.17
CA ASP A 78 0.39 20.48 -11.18
C ASP A 78 0.66 21.05 -9.79
N LEU A 79 0.10 20.43 -8.73
CA LEU A 79 0.35 20.83 -7.35
C LEU A 79 1.81 20.58 -6.94
N ALA A 80 2.38 19.42 -7.29
CA ALA A 80 3.78 19.11 -7.02
C ALA A 80 4.74 20.09 -7.71
N ASN A 81 4.53 20.40 -8.99
CA ASN A 81 5.35 21.35 -9.75
C ASN A 81 5.27 22.78 -9.20
N LYS A 82 4.15 23.16 -8.59
CA LYS A 82 3.98 24.45 -7.88
C LYS A 82 4.63 24.46 -6.49
N GLY A 83 5.20 23.34 -6.04
CA GLY A 83 5.77 23.19 -4.70
C GLY A 83 4.72 23.12 -3.60
N PHE A 84 3.45 22.83 -3.92
CA PHE A 84 2.34 22.82 -2.96
C PHE A 84 2.58 21.85 -1.80
N TYR A 85 3.27 20.73 -2.06
CA TYR A 85 3.56 19.70 -1.06
C TYR A 85 4.86 19.93 -0.27
N ASN A 86 5.62 20.99 -0.57
CA ASN A 86 6.89 21.25 0.11
C ASN A 86 6.63 21.66 1.56
N GLY A 87 7.20 20.90 2.51
CA GLY A 87 7.00 21.10 3.94
C GLY A 87 5.69 20.52 4.48
N VAL A 88 4.87 19.89 3.64
CA VAL A 88 3.61 19.26 4.07
C VAL A 88 3.91 17.97 4.82
N ILE A 89 3.16 17.68 5.88
CA ILE A 89 3.33 16.49 6.71
C ILE A 89 2.39 15.35 6.32
N PHE A 90 2.78 14.13 6.69
CA PHE A 90 1.82 13.05 6.87
C PHE A 90 1.07 13.27 8.20
N HIS A 91 -0.11 13.90 8.13
CA HIS A 91 -0.85 14.33 9.31
C HIS A 91 -1.66 13.21 9.97
N ARG A 92 -1.76 12.04 9.32
CA ARG A 92 -2.46 10.86 9.86
C ARG A 92 -1.74 9.58 9.43
N VAL A 93 -1.43 8.73 10.40
CA VAL A 93 -0.72 7.45 10.20
C VAL A 93 -1.44 6.37 11.01
N ILE A 94 -1.87 5.31 10.34
CA ILE A 94 -2.53 4.17 10.98
C ILE A 94 -1.80 2.90 10.55
N ASP A 95 -1.15 2.26 11.52
CA ASP A 95 -0.44 1.00 11.28
C ASP A 95 -1.38 -0.06 10.70
N ASN A 96 -0.88 -0.84 9.75
CA ASN A 96 -1.65 -1.82 8.98
C ASN A 96 -2.87 -1.21 8.26
N PHE A 97 -2.83 0.09 7.91
CA PHE A 97 -3.85 0.69 7.08
C PHE A 97 -3.24 1.63 6.04
N MET A 98 -2.82 2.83 6.44
CA MET A 98 -2.35 3.86 5.50
C MET A 98 -1.57 4.99 6.18
N ILE A 99 -0.82 5.73 5.37
CA ILE A 99 -0.23 7.03 5.71
C ILE A 99 -0.89 8.11 4.84
N GLN A 100 -1.42 9.17 5.45
CA GLN A 100 -2.17 10.23 4.77
C GLN A 100 -1.48 11.58 4.90
N GLY A 101 -1.37 12.28 3.77
CA GLY A 101 -0.70 13.57 3.63
C GLY A 101 -1.43 14.50 2.67
N GLY A 102 -0.73 15.52 2.17
CA GLY A 102 -1.27 16.45 1.16
C GLY A 102 -2.18 17.55 1.72
N ASP A 103 -2.23 17.73 3.04
CA ASP A 103 -2.92 18.84 3.69
C ASP A 103 -1.94 19.97 4.06
N PRO A 104 -2.02 21.17 3.44
CA PRO A 104 -1.14 22.29 3.78
C PRO A 104 -1.32 22.83 5.21
N LYS A 105 -2.45 22.53 5.88
CA LYS A 105 -2.68 22.90 7.29
C LYS A 105 -2.17 21.85 8.28
N GLY A 106 -1.88 20.63 7.83
CA GLY A 106 -1.40 19.52 8.67
C GLY A 106 -2.40 19.07 9.75
N ASN A 107 -3.70 19.31 9.58
CA ASN A 107 -4.75 18.99 10.55
C ASN A 107 -5.95 18.21 9.96
N GLY A 108 -5.85 17.79 8.70
CA GLY A 108 -6.85 17.06 7.93
C GLY A 108 -7.90 17.94 7.23
N THR A 109 -7.87 19.27 7.39
CA THR A 109 -8.96 20.16 6.93
C THR A 109 -8.58 21.12 5.80
N GLY A 110 -7.32 21.16 5.39
CA GLY A 110 -6.88 21.97 4.27
C GLY A 110 -6.98 21.25 2.93
N GLY A 111 -6.65 21.99 1.88
CA GLY A 111 -6.74 21.56 0.50
C GLY A 111 -6.26 22.66 -0.44
N PRO A 112 -6.36 22.48 -1.77
CA PRO A 112 -5.85 23.41 -2.75
C PRO A 112 -6.83 24.56 -3.07
N GLY A 113 -7.97 24.63 -2.36
CA GLY A 113 -9.02 25.64 -2.57
C GLY A 113 -10.07 25.25 -3.62
N TYR A 114 -9.98 24.04 -4.18
CA TYR A 114 -10.93 23.48 -5.13
C TYR A 114 -11.03 21.96 -4.96
N THR A 115 -12.01 21.35 -5.62
CA THR A 115 -12.17 19.89 -5.71
C THR A 115 -12.08 19.37 -7.13
N ILE A 116 -11.83 18.08 -7.28
CA ILE A 116 -11.82 17.34 -8.55
C ILE A 116 -12.82 16.17 -8.52
N PRO A 117 -13.36 15.74 -9.68
CA PRO A 117 -14.18 14.55 -9.77
C PRO A 117 -13.39 13.28 -9.43
N ASP A 118 -14.08 12.25 -8.94
CA ASP A 118 -13.46 10.94 -8.75
C ASP A 118 -13.25 10.24 -10.10
N GLU A 119 -12.08 9.63 -10.31
CA GLU A 119 -11.79 8.76 -11.45
C GLU A 119 -11.51 7.35 -10.96
N PHE A 120 -12.36 6.39 -11.35
CA PHE A 120 -12.20 4.98 -11.04
C PHE A 120 -11.91 4.19 -12.31
N HIS A 121 -10.96 3.26 -12.22
CA HIS A 121 -10.61 2.38 -13.33
C HIS A 121 -10.71 0.91 -12.88
N ARG A 122 -11.26 0.03 -13.73
CA ARG A 122 -11.52 -1.39 -13.41
C ARG A 122 -10.29 -2.14 -12.89
N ASP A 123 -9.12 -1.80 -13.43
CA ASP A 123 -7.84 -2.45 -13.12
C ASP A 123 -7.11 -1.82 -11.93
N LEU A 124 -7.65 -0.74 -11.35
CA LEU A 124 -7.06 -0.07 -10.20
C LEU A 124 -7.83 -0.45 -8.93
N LYS A 125 -7.11 -1.05 -7.98
CA LYS A 125 -7.63 -1.58 -6.71
C LYS A 125 -6.70 -1.20 -5.58
N HIS A 126 -7.23 -1.12 -4.36
CA HIS A 126 -6.42 -0.77 -3.21
C HIS A 126 -5.59 -1.96 -2.69
N ALA A 127 -4.51 -2.29 -3.42
CA ALA A 127 -3.45 -3.19 -2.97
C ALA A 127 -2.50 -2.48 -2.00
N GLU A 128 -1.43 -3.15 -1.55
CA GLU A 128 -0.36 -2.50 -0.76
C GLU A 128 0.47 -1.54 -1.62
N GLY A 129 0.80 -0.36 -1.07
CA GLY A 129 1.67 0.61 -1.71
C GLY A 129 1.01 1.43 -2.82
N VAL A 130 -0.31 1.35 -3.02
CA VAL A 130 -0.99 2.27 -3.92
C VAL A 130 -1.09 3.66 -3.29
N ILE A 131 -1.00 4.71 -4.11
CA ILE A 131 -1.39 6.07 -3.72
C ILE A 131 -2.80 6.35 -4.21
N SER A 132 -3.64 6.90 -3.34
CA SER A 132 -5.05 7.16 -3.60
C SER A 132 -5.51 8.50 -3.05
N MET A 133 -6.49 9.12 -3.70
CA MET A 133 -7.00 10.45 -3.35
C MET A 133 -7.91 10.36 -2.11
N ALA A 134 -7.61 11.15 -1.08
CA ALA A 134 -8.52 11.33 0.04
C ALA A 134 -9.66 12.29 -0.38
N ASN A 135 -10.86 12.06 0.15
CA ASN A 135 -12.04 12.88 -0.13
C ASN A 135 -12.96 12.95 1.10
N ALA A 136 -13.92 13.87 1.08
CA ALA A 136 -14.97 14.04 2.07
C ALA A 136 -16.33 13.48 1.59
N GLY A 137 -16.30 12.62 0.56
CA GLY A 137 -17.46 12.16 -0.19
C GLY A 137 -17.21 12.20 -1.71
N PRO A 138 -18.17 11.73 -2.52
CA PRO A 138 -18.00 11.66 -3.98
C PRO A 138 -17.62 13.02 -4.60
N ASN A 139 -16.64 13.02 -5.49
CA ASN A 139 -16.17 14.18 -6.25
C ASN A 139 -15.65 15.34 -5.37
N THR A 140 -15.04 15.00 -4.24
CA THR A 140 -14.44 15.98 -3.32
C THR A 140 -12.94 15.74 -3.07
N GLY A 141 -12.28 15.04 -4.00
CA GLY A 141 -10.83 14.96 -4.03
C GLY A 141 -10.21 16.34 -4.21
N GLY A 142 -8.96 16.52 -3.79
CA GLY A 142 -8.27 17.80 -3.85
C GLY A 142 -6.76 17.62 -3.86
N SER A 143 -6.10 17.92 -2.76
CA SER A 143 -4.65 17.71 -2.62
C SER A 143 -4.28 16.60 -1.64
N GLN A 144 -5.22 16.17 -0.79
CA GLN A 144 -4.94 15.14 0.20
C GLN A 144 -4.92 13.76 -0.44
N PHE A 145 -3.92 12.96 -0.07
CA PHE A 145 -3.76 11.59 -0.57
C PHE A 145 -3.37 10.67 0.58
N PHE A 146 -3.50 9.38 0.36
CA PHE A 146 -2.95 8.35 1.25
C PHE A 146 -2.20 7.27 0.47
N ILE A 147 -1.22 6.66 1.12
CA ILE A 147 -0.51 5.48 0.62
C ILE A 147 -0.87 4.30 1.51
N THR A 148 -1.33 3.20 0.91
CA THR A 148 -1.78 2.02 1.63
C THR A 148 -0.60 1.20 2.17
N LEU A 149 -0.74 0.68 3.40
CA LEU A 149 0.23 -0.23 4.04
C LEU A 149 -0.15 -1.71 3.88
N GLN A 150 -1.37 -1.99 3.40
CA GLN A 150 -1.88 -3.32 3.10
C GLN A 150 -3.04 -3.22 2.10
N ALA A 151 -3.57 -4.36 1.66
CA ALA A 151 -4.79 -4.38 0.85
C ALA A 151 -6.00 -3.82 1.63
N THR A 152 -6.77 -2.93 1.01
CA THR A 152 -7.91 -2.23 1.61
C THR A 152 -9.13 -2.20 0.66
N PRO A 153 -9.67 -3.36 0.27
CA PRO A 153 -10.70 -3.46 -0.79
C PRO A 153 -12.01 -2.71 -0.48
N TRP A 154 -12.28 -2.38 0.79
CA TRP A 154 -13.45 -1.58 1.17
C TRP A 154 -13.38 -0.11 0.70
N LEU A 155 -12.23 0.34 0.20
CA LEU A 155 -12.00 1.66 -0.38
C LEU A 155 -12.19 1.68 -1.92
N ASP A 156 -12.29 0.52 -2.56
CA ASP A 156 -12.45 0.43 -4.01
C ASP A 156 -13.71 1.18 -4.48
N ASN A 157 -13.55 1.96 -5.56
CA ASN A 157 -14.58 2.85 -6.13
C ASN A 157 -15.14 3.89 -5.14
N LYS A 158 -14.40 4.20 -4.08
CA LYS A 158 -14.67 5.32 -3.15
C LYS A 158 -13.54 6.34 -3.14
N HIS A 159 -12.33 5.89 -3.43
CA HIS A 159 -11.13 6.71 -3.52
C HIS A 159 -10.39 6.41 -4.84
N ALA A 160 -9.99 7.46 -5.54
CA ALA A 160 -9.32 7.33 -6.83
C ALA A 160 -7.86 6.92 -6.63
N VAL A 161 -7.54 5.66 -6.94
CA VAL A 161 -6.15 5.18 -7.02
C VAL A 161 -5.49 5.83 -8.23
N PHE A 162 -4.38 6.52 -8.02
CA PHE A 162 -3.71 7.29 -9.08
C PHE A 162 -2.23 6.97 -9.26
N GLY A 163 -1.71 5.99 -8.53
CA GLY A 163 -0.34 5.52 -8.70
C GLY A 163 0.03 4.37 -7.77
N GLN A 164 1.28 3.94 -7.87
CA GLN A 164 1.85 2.84 -7.07
C GLN A 164 3.29 3.13 -6.71
N VAL A 165 3.67 2.83 -5.47
CA VAL A 165 5.06 2.85 -5.01
C VAL A 165 5.87 1.82 -5.80
N ILE A 166 6.91 2.27 -6.48
CA ILE A 166 7.86 1.44 -7.24
C ILE A 166 9.20 1.29 -6.52
N GLU A 167 9.58 2.26 -5.67
CA GLU A 167 10.77 2.19 -4.81
C GLU A 167 10.49 2.90 -3.47
N GLY A 168 11.10 2.44 -2.38
CA GLY A 168 10.94 3.04 -1.04
C GLY A 168 9.72 2.55 -0.26
N MET A 169 9.20 1.34 -0.54
CA MET A 169 8.10 0.77 0.25
C MET A 169 8.51 0.49 1.71
N ASP A 170 9.79 0.22 1.97
CA ASP A 170 10.37 0.14 3.32
C ASP A 170 10.31 1.49 4.05
N VAL A 171 10.50 2.60 3.34
CA VAL A 171 10.30 3.96 3.88
C VAL A 171 8.83 4.20 4.19
N VAL A 172 7.91 3.84 3.30
CA VAL A 172 6.45 3.90 3.55
C VAL A 172 6.08 3.14 4.82
N LYS A 173 6.57 1.90 4.98
CA LYS A 173 6.37 1.07 6.18
C LYS A 173 7.00 1.68 7.44
N THR A 174 8.15 2.32 7.30
CA THR A 174 8.81 3.02 8.40
C THR A 174 7.98 4.20 8.88
N ILE A 175 7.41 4.98 7.94
CA ILE A 175 6.45 6.04 8.27
C ILE A 175 5.20 5.45 8.92
N GLY A 176 4.69 4.33 8.41
CA GLY A 176 3.52 3.63 8.94
C GLY A 176 3.63 3.17 10.40
N LYS A 177 4.85 3.09 10.94
CA LYS A 177 5.14 2.62 12.31
C LYS A 177 5.56 3.73 13.28
N VAL A 178 5.52 5.00 12.88
CA VAL A 178 5.83 6.09 13.81
C VAL A 178 4.80 6.15 14.93
N LYS A 179 5.21 6.62 16.11
CA LYS A 179 4.29 6.81 17.24
C LYS A 179 3.30 7.92 16.91
N THR A 180 2.02 7.67 17.19
CA THR A 180 0.93 8.62 16.97
C THR A 180 0.21 8.97 18.27
N ASN A 181 -0.52 10.08 18.26
CA ASN A 181 -1.46 10.44 19.32
C ASN A 181 -2.82 9.73 19.13
N SER A 182 -3.80 10.04 19.98
CA SER A 182 -5.15 9.46 19.91
C SER A 182 -5.96 9.83 18.67
N GLN A 183 -5.47 10.77 17.84
CA GLN A 183 -6.09 11.18 16.58
C GLN A 183 -5.31 10.63 15.37
N ASP A 184 -4.45 9.62 15.59
CA ASP A 184 -3.57 9.03 14.58
C ASP A 184 -2.53 10.00 13.99
N LYS A 185 -2.33 11.18 14.60
CA LYS A 185 -1.31 12.15 14.15
C LYS A 185 0.06 11.76 14.71
N PRO A 186 1.14 11.71 13.89
CA PRO A 186 2.49 11.45 14.39
C PRO A 186 2.89 12.40 15.53
N LEU A 187 3.56 11.86 16.55
CA LEU A 187 4.12 12.66 17.66
C LEU A 187 5.31 13.51 17.21
N GLU A 188 6.06 13.00 16.23
CA GLU A 188 7.12 13.71 15.53
C GLU A 188 6.71 13.84 14.06
N ASP A 189 6.77 15.05 13.52
CA ASP A 189 6.32 15.30 12.15
C ASP A 189 7.16 14.52 11.13
N VAL A 190 6.47 13.78 10.26
CA VAL A 190 7.04 13.20 9.05
C VAL A 190 6.75 14.14 7.90
N VAL A 191 7.79 14.84 7.45
CA VAL A 191 7.70 15.96 6.50
C VAL A 191 8.04 15.48 5.09
N ILE A 192 7.23 15.86 4.11
CA ILE A 192 7.54 15.82 2.69
C ILE A 192 8.36 17.09 2.41
N LYS A 193 9.68 16.92 2.23
CA LYS A 193 10.58 18.04 1.93
C LYS A 193 10.28 18.60 0.55
N LYS A 194 10.12 17.69 -0.43
CA LYS A 194 9.84 18.02 -1.81
C LYS A 194 9.22 16.84 -2.54
N ILE A 195 8.41 17.13 -3.56
CA ILE A 195 8.00 16.16 -4.58
C ILE A 195 8.52 16.64 -5.93
N THR A 196 9.31 15.81 -6.61
CA THR A 196 9.82 16.08 -7.96
C THR A 196 9.13 15.16 -8.97
N ILE A 197 8.58 15.72 -10.05
CA ILE A 197 7.98 14.95 -11.13
C ILE A 197 9.03 14.67 -12.20
N GLU A 198 9.43 13.41 -12.31
CA GLU A 198 10.31 12.88 -13.36
C GLU A 198 9.44 12.41 -14.53
N LYS A 199 9.38 13.20 -15.60
CA LYS A 199 8.60 12.85 -16.78
C LYS A 199 9.19 11.62 -17.47
N ALA A 200 8.31 10.77 -17.98
CA ALA A 200 8.72 9.75 -18.95
C ALA A 200 9.40 10.40 -20.16
N LYS A 201 10.45 9.74 -20.66
CA LYS A 201 11.19 10.16 -21.85
C LYS A 201 10.66 9.47 -23.10
#